data_AF-A0A5E4K0A0-F1
#
_entry.id   AF-A0A5E4K0A0-F1
#
_cell.length_a   1.000
_cell.length_b   1.000
_cell.length_c   1.000
_cell.angle_alpha   90.00
_cell.angle_beta   90.00
_cell.angle_gamma   90.00
#
_symmetry.space_group_name_H-M   'P 1'
#
loop_
_entity.id
_entity.type
_entity.pdbx_description
1 polymer ?
#
loop_
_entity_poly.entity_id
_entity_poly.type
_entity_poly.pdbx_seq_one_letter_code
_entity_poly.pdbx_strand_id
1 'polypeptide(L)' 'MDVLCPKCKNPMNKSFATISGNSKYVTWECEVCNHKEMKCTGVLK' A
#
# COMPACT_ATOMS: atom_id res chain seq x y z
N MET A 1 -1.09 -13.96 -4.82
CA MET A 1 0.22 -13.40 -4.47
C MET A 1 0.00 -12.48 -3.29
N ASP A 2 0.32 -12.95 -2.09
CA ASP A 2 0.25 -12.13 -0.88
C ASP A 2 1.39 -11.11 -0.91
N VAL A 3 1.08 -9.82 -0.76
CA VAL A 3 2.09 -8.77 -0.63
C VAL A 3 2.70 -8.90 0.75
N LEU A 4 3.97 -9.33 0.83
CA LEU A 4 4.69 -9.45 2.10
C LEU A 4 5.30 -8.12 2.51
N CYS A 5 5.22 -7.80 3.79
CA CYS A 5 5.87 -6.62 4.37
C CYS A 5 7.39 -6.74 4.22
N PRO A 6 8.09 -5.76 3.63
CA PRO A 6 9.55 -5.82 3.46
C PRO A 6 10.32 -5.81 4.78
N LYS A 7 9.71 -5.35 5.89
CA LYS A 7 10.35 -5.30 7.21
C LYS A 7 10.27 -6.61 8.00
N CYS A 8 9.06 -7.14 8.15
CA CYS A 8 8.82 -8.30 9.02
C CYS A 8 8.43 -9.57 8.27
N LYS A 9 8.36 -9.52 6.93
CA LYS A 9 7.97 -10.63 6.04
C LYS A 9 6.58 -11.22 6.31
N ASN A 10 5.77 -10.60 7.17
CA ASN A 10 4.36 -10.95 7.36
C ASN A 10 3.50 -10.38 6.22
N PRO A 11 2.36 -11.00 5.89
CA PRO A 11 1.42 -10.46 4.92
C PRO A 11 0.93 -9.05 5.26
N MET A 12 0.82 -8.18 4.26
CA MET A 12 0.14 -6.89 4.38
C MET A 12 -1.36 -7.11 4.28
N ASN A 13 -2.05 -7.02 5.42
CA ASN A 13 -3.50 -7.30 5.50
C ASN A 13 -4.37 -6.07 5.22
N LYS A 14 -3.79 -4.86 5.23
CA LYS A 14 -4.52 -3.60 5.01
C LYS A 14 -3.99 -2.88 3.78
N SER A 15 -4.91 -2.44 2.91
CA SER A 15 -4.61 -1.54 1.82
C SER A 15 -5.72 -0.51 1.65
N PHE A 16 -5.35 0.72 1.33
CA PHE A 16 -6.26 1.83 1.10
C PHE A 16 -5.81 2.63 -0.11
N ALA A 17 -6.77 3.07 -0.92
CA ALA A 17 -6.52 3.90 -2.07
C ALA A 17 -6.75 5.37 -1.72
N THR A 18 -5.75 6.21 -1.99
CA THR A 18 -5.85 7.67 -1.86
C THR A 18 -5.74 8.28 -3.24
N ILE A 19 -6.70 9.13 -3.59
CA ILE A 19 -6.70 9.87 -4.84
C ILE A 19 -6.22 11.29 -4.53
N SER A 20 -5.14 11.72 -5.20
CA SER A 20 -4.61 13.07 -5.05
C SER A 20 -4.42 13.68 -6.43
N GLY A 21 -5.17 14.74 -6.72
CA GLY A 21 -5.23 15.34 -8.05
C GLY A 21 -5.64 14.30 -9.08
N ASN A 22 -4.81 14.15 -10.12
CA ASN A 22 -5.03 13.19 -11.20
C ASN A 22 -4.35 11.83 -10.98
N SER A 23 -3.86 11.51 -9.78
CA SER A 23 -3.13 10.26 -9.51
C SER A 23 -3.79 9.43 -8.42
N LYS A 24 -3.86 8.12 -8.64
CA LYS A 24 -4.32 7.13 -7.66
C LYS A 24 -3.13 6.45 -7.00
N TYR A 25 -3.02 6.61 -5.70
CA TYR A 25 -2.04 5.92 -4.88
C TYR A 25 -2.73 4.82 -4.08
N VAL A 26 -2.03 3.70 -3.89
CA VAL A 26 -2.42 2.67 -2.93
C VAL A 26 -1.37 2.63 -1.85
N THR A 27 -1.82 2.70 -0.61
CA THR A 27 -0.99 2.53 0.57
C THR A 27 -1.33 1.21 1.22
N TRP A 28 -0.31 0.41 1.49
CA TRP A 28 -0.40 -0.83 2.26
C TRP A 28 0.15 -0.60 3.65
N GLU A 29 -0.49 -1.22 4.64
CA GLU A 29 -0.06 -1.19 6.02
C GLU A 29 0.07 -2.62 6.56
N CYS A 30 1.22 -2.93 7.15
CA CYS A 30 1.43 -4.16 7.87
C CYS A 30 0.97 -4.00 9.33
N GLU A 31 0.02 -4.82 9.77
CA GLU A 31 -0.53 -4.73 11.13
C GLU A 31 0.45 -5.22 12.22
N VAL A 32 1.43 -6.05 11.86
CA VAL A 32 2.39 -6.62 12.81
C VAL A 32 3.44 -5.60 13.23
N CYS A 33 4.00 -4.87 12.26
CA CYS A 33 5.08 -3.90 12.51
C CYS A 33 4.70 -2.45 12.20
N ASN A 34 3.43 -2.19 11.87
CA ASN A 34 2.89 -0.88 11.49
C ASN A 34 3.64 -0.20 10.33
N HIS A 35 4.30 -0.98 9.48
CA HIS A 35 5.02 -0.45 8.33
C HIS A 35 4.04 -0.08 7.21
N LYS A 36 4.16 1.15 6.72
CA LYS A 36 3.36 1.70 5.62
C LYS A 36 4.20 1.81 4.35
N GLU A 37 3.65 1.35 3.23
CA GLU A 37 4.26 1.46 1.91
C GLU A 37 3.23 2.09 0.96
N MET A 38 3.61 3.08 0.15
CA MET A 38 2.73 3.76 -0.81
C MET A 38 3.25 3.55 -2.22
N LYS A 39 2.39 3.11 -3.15
CA LYS A 39 2.71 3.03 -4.58
C LYS A 39 1.69 3.79 -5.41
N CYS A 40 2.18 4.47 -6.43
CA CYS A 40 1.33 5.05 -7.46
C CYS A 40 0.79 3.91 -8.34
N THR A 41 -0.52 3.82 -8.47
CA THR A 41 -1.20 2.80 -9.29
C THR A 41 -1.67 3.32 -10.65
N GLY A 42 -1.55 4.63 -10.89
CA GLY A 42 -1.80 5.25 -12.19
C GLY A 42 -2.30 6.68 -12.10
N VAL A 43 -2.31 7.35 -13.25
CA VAL A 43 -2.93 8.66 -13.45
C VAL A 43 -4.39 8.39 -13.89
N LEU A 44 -5.37 8.97 -13.20
CA LEU A 44 -6.76 9.01 -13.65
C LEU A 44 -6.77 9.73 -15.01
N LYS A 45 -7.40 9.17 -16.03
CA LYS A 45 -7.50 9.82 -17.35
C LYS A 45 -8.82 10.55 -17.46
#